data_AF-A0A2U1VVS1-F1
#
_entry.id   AF-A0A2U1VVS1-F1
#
_cell.length_a   1.000
_cell.length_b   1.000
_cell.length_c   1.000
_cell.angle_alpha   90.00
_cell.angle_beta   90.00
_cell.angle_gamma   90.00
#
_symmetry.space_group_name_H-M   'P 1'
#
loop_
_entity.id
_entity.type
_entity.pdbx_description
1 polymer ?
#
loop_
_entity_poly.entity_id
_entity_poly.type
_entity_poly.pdbx_seq_one_letter_code
_entity_poly.pdbx_strand_id
1 'polypeptide(L)'
;MSKAIMWAETDARGFETECLFNEDNRSYEVLVCARGVGIDRAESFPVIEDPGLGMSPADLHQSIRLADRLVSEVERSLGDC
;
A
#
# COMPACT_ATOMS: atom_id res chain seq x y z
N MET A 1 -15.55 -2.21 -11.29
CA MET A 1 -14.53 -1.63 -10.40
C MET A 1 -14.25 -2.62 -9.25
N SER A 2 -13.49 -3.67 -9.54
CA SER A 2 -12.99 -4.63 -8.53
C SER A 2 -11.57 -4.24 -8.13
N LYS A 3 -11.19 -4.45 -6.87
CA LYS A 3 -9.83 -4.28 -6.37
C LYS A 3 -9.40 -5.61 -5.78
N ALA A 4 -8.27 -6.14 -6.23
CA ALA A 4 -7.67 -7.33 -5.64
C ALA A 4 -6.75 -6.92 -4.48
N ILE A 5 -6.94 -7.52 -3.31
CA ILE A 5 -6.03 -7.33 -2.17
C ILE A 5 -4.78 -8.18 -2.44
N MET A 6 -3.65 -7.51 -2.63
CA MET A 6 -2.36 -8.17 -2.86
C MET A 6 -1.74 -8.63 -1.55
N TRP A 7 -1.80 -7.78 -0.54
CA TRP A 7 -1.45 -8.09 0.83
C TRP A 7 -2.05 -7.03 1.76
N ALA A 8 -2.19 -7.39 3.03
CA ALA A 8 -2.58 -6.47 4.09
C ALA A 8 -1.89 -6.89 5.40
N GLU A 9 -1.43 -5.92 6.17
CA GLU A 9 -0.74 -6.12 7.44
C GLU A 9 -1.18 -5.06 8.45
N THR A 10 -1.29 -5.45 9.71
CA THR A 10 -1.48 -4.51 10.82
C THR A 10 -0.31 -4.67 11.78
N ASP A 11 0.38 -3.57 12.06
CA ASP A 11 1.52 -3.61 12.97
C ASP A 11 1.07 -3.69 14.45
N ALA A 12 2.03 -3.94 15.35
CA ALA A 12 1.76 -4.02 16.79
C ALA A 12 1.28 -2.70 17.42
N ARG A 13 1.42 -1.58 16.70
CA ARG A 13 1.03 -0.24 17.14
C ARG A 13 -0.37 0.13 16.64
N GLY A 14 -0.97 -0.71 15.79
CA GLY A 14 -2.29 -0.52 15.22
C GLY A 14 -2.31 0.26 13.90
N PHE A 15 -1.16 0.45 13.23
CA PHE A 15 -1.15 0.96 11.87
C PHE A 15 -1.51 -0.15 10.89
N GLU A 16 -2.52 0.11 10.06
CA GLU A 16 -2.94 -0.79 9.00
C GLU A 16 -2.23 -0.41 7.71
N THR A 17 -1.72 -1.40 6.99
CA THR A 17 -1.14 -1.22 5.67
C THR A 17 -1.74 -2.23 4.71
N GLU A 18 -2.02 -1.80 3.50
CA GLU A 18 -2.59 -2.66 2.47
C GLU A 18 -2.08 -2.28 1.10
N CYS A 19 -1.95 -3.27 0.23
CA CYS A 19 -1.63 -3.07 -1.17
C CYS A 19 -2.76 -3.65 -2.02
N LEU A 20 -3.33 -2.82 -2.88
CA LEU A 20 -4.50 -3.11 -3.69
C LEU A 20 -4.14 -3.01 -5.16
N PHE A 21 -4.41 -4.05 -5.94
CA PHE A 21 -4.31 -3.98 -7.39
C PHE A 21 -5.64 -3.52 -8.01
N ASN A 22 -5.57 -2.54 -8.91
CA ASN A 22 -6.73 -2.03 -9.61
C ASN A 22 -6.93 -2.81 -10.93
N GLU A 23 -7.75 -3.86 -10.88
CA GLU A 23 -8.02 -4.77 -12.01
C GLU A 23 -8.71 -4.09 -13.21
N ASP A 24 -9.29 -2.90 -13.01
CA ASP A 24 -9.98 -2.13 -14.06
C ASP A 24 -9.02 -1.28 -14.91
N ASN A 25 -7.73 -1.24 -14.55
CA ASN A 25 -6.81 -0.28 -15.13
C ASN A 25 -6.04 -0.89 -16.32
N ARG A 26 -6.03 -0.19 -17.47
CA ARG A 26 -5.24 -0.55 -18.66
C ARG A 26 -3.71 -0.47 -18.42
N SER A 27 -3.33 0.02 -17.25
CA SER A 27 -1.98 0.13 -16.73
C SER A 27 -1.89 -0.70 -15.46
N TYR A 28 -0.89 -1.58 -15.38
CA TYR A 28 -0.64 -2.31 -14.14
C TYR A 28 -0.22 -1.31 -13.06
N GLU A 29 -1.12 -1.00 -12.14
CA GLU A 29 -0.91 -0.04 -11.06
C GLU A 29 -1.47 -0.61 -9.77
N VAL A 30 -0.70 -0.49 -8.70
CA VAL A 30 -1.12 -0.86 -7.36
C VAL A 30 -1.20 0.37 -6.48
N LEU A 31 -2.15 0.35 -5.55
CA LEU A 31 -2.36 1.38 -4.54
C LEU A 31 -1.91 0.83 -3.20
N VAL A 32 -0.95 1.49 -2.56
CA VAL A 32 -0.52 1.18 -1.20
C VAL A 32 -1.12 2.19 -0.25
N CYS A 33 -1.78 1.72 0.80
CA CYS A 33 -2.37 2.55 1.83
C CYS A 33 -1.68 2.27 3.18
N ALA A 34 -1.57 3.31 4.01
CA ALA A 34 -1.28 3.22 5.43
C ALA A 34 -2.33 4.02 6.21
N ARG A 35 -2.88 3.43 7.26
CA ARG A 35 -3.92 4.02 8.10
C ARG A 35 -3.47 3.98 9.55
N GLY A 36 -3.67 5.09 10.25
CA GLY A 36 -3.54 5.22 11.69
C GLY A 36 -4.77 5.89 12.28
N VAL A 37 -4.75 6.17 13.58
CA VAL A 37 -5.90 6.76 14.28
C VAL A 37 -6.25 8.13 13.67
N GLY A 38 -7.30 8.15 12.81
CA GLY A 38 -7.80 9.37 12.19
C GLY A 38 -6.94 9.94 11.05
N ILE A 39 -5.93 9.21 10.58
CA ILE A 39 -5.04 9.64 9.50
C ILE A 39 -4.84 8.51 8.50
N ASP A 40 -5.19 8.78 7.25
CA ASP A 40 -5.00 7.86 6.13
C ASP A 40 -4.03 8.47 5.11
N ARG A 41 -3.08 7.68 4.62
CA ARG A 41 -2.18 8.01 3.54
C ARG A 41 -2.21 6.91 2.50
N ALA A 42 -2.19 7.28 1.23
CA ALA A 42 -2.15 6.31 0.15
C ALA A 42 -1.35 6.85 -1.02
N GLU A 43 -0.64 5.96 -1.69
CA GLU A 43 0.14 6.28 -2.89
C GLU A 43 0.12 5.10 -3.84
N SER A 44 0.03 5.39 -5.14
CA SER A 44 0.06 4.39 -6.18
C SER A 44 1.34 4.41 -6.99
N PHE A 45 1.71 3.26 -7.54
CA PHE A 45 2.85 3.14 -8.43
C PHE A 45 2.59 2.11 -9.53
N PRO A 46 3.19 2.32 -10.73
CA PRO A 46 3.10 1.35 -11.80
C PRO A 46 3.95 0.12 -11.49
N VAL A 47 3.41 -1.06 -11.77
CA VAL A 47 4.11 -2.34 -11.61
C VAL A 47 4.49 -2.91 -12.96
N ILE A 48 5.53 -3.73 -12.97
CA ILE A 48 6.17 -4.20 -14.21
C ILE A 48 5.39 -5.38 -14.79
N GLU A 49 4.84 -6.23 -13.93
CA GLU A 49 4.13 -7.45 -14.27
C GLU A 49 2.68 -7.41 -13.75
N ASP A 50 1.80 -8.21 -14.37
CA ASP A 50 0.41 -8.31 -13.94
C ASP A 50 0.31 -8.90 -12.52
N PRO A 51 -0.10 -8.11 -11.51
CA PRO A 51 -0.24 -8.58 -10.14
C PRO A 51 -1.35 -9.61 -9.97
N GLY A 52 -2.29 -9.70 -10.91
CA GLY A 52 -3.40 -10.66 -10.86
C GLY A 52 -2.95 -12.12 -10.85
N LEU A 53 -1.73 -12.42 -11.32
CA LEU A 53 -1.12 -13.75 -11.29
C LEU A 53 -0.12 -13.94 -10.14
N GLY A 54 0.12 -12.89 -9.35
CA GLY A 54 1.13 -12.85 -8.29
C GLY A 54 2.05 -11.66 -8.48
N MET A 55 2.23 -10.86 -7.42
CA MET A 55 3.11 -9.69 -7.44
C MET A 55 4.57 -10.12 -7.63
N SER A 56 5.29 -9.45 -8.54
CA SER A 56 6.71 -9.71 -8.71
C SER A 56 7.48 -9.40 -7.41
N PRO A 57 8.60 -10.08 -7.11
CA PRO A 57 9.38 -9.79 -5.92
C PRO A 57 9.88 -8.33 -5.88
N ALA A 58 10.10 -7.70 -7.03
CA ALA A 58 10.54 -6.30 -7.10
C ALA A 58 9.40 -5.35 -6.72
N ASP A 59 8.21 -5.57 -7.27
CA ASP A 59 7.00 -4.79 -6.97
C ASP A 59 6.57 -5.00 -5.52
N LEU A 60 6.70 -6.22 -4.99
CA LEU A 60 6.44 -6.53 -3.59
C LEU A 60 7.37 -5.74 -2.67
N HIS A 61 8.69 -5.82 -2.88
CA HIS A 61 9.65 -5.04 -2.09
C HIS A 61 9.41 -3.53 -2.20
N GLN A 62 9.01 -3.05 -3.37
CA GLN A 62 8.66 -1.63 -3.55
C GLN A 62 7.40 -1.25 -2.78
N SER A 63 6.35 -2.08 -2.82
CA SER A 63 5.12 -1.84 -2.08
C SER A 63 5.34 -1.82 -0.57
N ILE A 64 6.20 -2.70 -0.04
CA ILE A 64 6.55 -2.75 1.39
C ILE A 64 7.32 -1.48 1.78
N ARG A 65 8.34 -1.08 1.01
CA ARG A 65 9.08 0.17 1.29
C ARG A 65 8.17 1.40 1.26
N LEU A 66 7.21 1.41 0.34
CA LEU A 66 6.23 2.48 0.25
C LEU A 66 5.32 2.49 1.49
N ALA A 67 4.85 1.33 1.92
CA ALA A 67 4.06 1.19 3.14
C ALA A 67 4.82 1.67 4.39
N ASP A 68 6.08 1.29 4.56
CA ASP A 68 6.94 1.75 5.68
C ASP A 68 7.08 3.29 5.69
N ARG A 69 7.25 3.89 4.51
CA ARG A 69 7.32 5.34 4.37
C ARG A 69 5.99 5.99 4.75
N LEU A 70 4.87 5.47 4.23
CA LEU A 70 3.54 6.00 4.54
C LEU A 70 3.21 5.86 6.03
N VAL A 71 3.54 4.73 6.67
CA VAL A 71 3.40 4.56 8.14
C VAL A 71 4.24 5.60 8.88
N SER A 72 5.49 5.81 8.47
CA SER A 72 6.35 6.85 9.07
C SER A 72 5.76 8.26 8.93
N GLU A 73 5.10 8.55 7.80
CA GLU A 73 4.41 9.83 7.58
C GLU A 73 3.14 9.97 8.43
N VAL A 74 2.36 8.90 8.57
CA VAL A 74 1.19 8.84 9.47
C VAL A 74 1.65 9.03 10.92
N GLU A 75 2.67 8.30 11.36
CA GLU A 75 3.25 8.40 12.69
C GLU A 75 3.71 9.82 13.00
N ARG A 76 4.47 10.46 12.09
CA ARG A 76 4.88 11.85 12.26
C ARG A 76 3.68 12.79 12.39
N SER A 77 2.66 12.58 11.56
CA SER A 77 1.43 13.39 11.61
C SER A 77 0.68 13.25 12.95
N LEU A 78 0.81 12.10 13.63
CA LEU A 78 0.26 11.89 14.99
C LEU A 78 1.14 12.48 16.09
N GLY A 79 2.46 12.48 15.91
CA GLY A 79 3.43 13.00 16.89
C GLY A 79 3.58 14.53 16.89
N ASP A 80 3.18 15.20 15.81
CA ASP A 80 3.15 16.66 15.70
C ASP A 80 1.89 17.31 16.33
N CYS A 81 1.14 16.57 17.15
CA CYS A 81 -0.04 17.04 17.90
C CYS A 81 0.27 17.37 19.37
#